data_AF-A0A2M7EQH2-F1
#
_entry.id   AF-A0A2M7EQH2-F1
#
_cell.length_a   1.000
_cell.length_b   1.000
_cell.length_c   1.000
_cell.angle_alpha   90.00
_cell.angle_beta   90.00
_cell.angle_gamma   90.00
#
_symmetry.space_group_name_H-M   'P 1'
#
loop_
_entity.id
_entity.type
_entity.pdbx_description
1 polymer ?
#
loop_
_entity_poly.entity_id
_entity_poly.type
_entity_poly.pdbx_seq_one_letter_code
_entity_poly.pdbx_strand_id
1 'polypeptide(L)'
;MFFSEQNEFLQTFALSFGVSALVVCTKKYHIALSARHFDITAVQRAHRFATPRVGGLGVGLAILLILLVLLPDRQGPGWSLFAVSLAPIFLAGLAEDLGYGVSPLRRLLAAALSSAICIVLLGFWIPRADTPLLDGLFAFAPFAIVFTIFAASGICHAFNLIDGVNGLAAGIGVIVAVGLAAIAAKAGETE
;
A
#
# COMPACT_ATOMS: atom_id res chain seq x y z
N MET A 1 -28.21 4.81 -4.87
CA MET A 1 -26.93 4.35 -5.43
C MET A 1 -25.87 5.43 -5.27
N PHE A 2 -25.91 6.57 -5.98
CA PHE A 2 -24.92 7.65 -5.79
C PHE A 2 -24.75 8.16 -4.33
N PHE A 3 -25.85 8.31 -3.58
CA PHE A 3 -25.79 8.71 -2.16
C PHE A 3 -25.32 7.60 -1.20
N SER A 4 -25.46 6.31 -1.56
CA SER A 4 -24.93 5.21 -0.76
C SER A 4 -23.43 5.05 -0.97
N GLU A 5 -22.98 5.19 -2.22
CA GLU A 5 -21.56 5.16 -2.60
C GLU A 5 -20.75 6.28 -1.92
N GLN A 6 -21.24 7.53 -1.94
CA GLN A 6 -20.59 8.64 -1.22
C GLN A 6 -20.47 8.37 0.29
N ASN A 7 -21.45 7.69 0.88
CA ASN A 7 -21.40 7.33 2.29
C ASN A 7 -20.33 6.25 2.56
N GLU A 8 -20.12 5.30 1.65
CA GLU A 8 -19.10 4.25 1.80
C GLU A 8 -17.68 4.85 1.75
N PHE A 9 -17.40 5.80 0.85
CA PHE A 9 -16.11 6.51 0.82
C PHE A 9 -15.87 7.36 2.08
N LEU A 10 -16.89 8.06 2.56
CA LEU A 10 -16.78 8.87 3.78
C LEU A 10 -16.57 7.99 5.02
N GLN A 11 -17.26 6.85 5.10
CA GLN A 11 -17.07 5.85 6.16
C GLN A 11 -15.66 5.27 6.12
N THR A 12 -15.16 4.96 4.93
CA THR A 12 -13.80 4.45 4.69
C THR A 12 -12.75 5.46 5.15
N PHE A 13 -12.91 6.72 4.77
CA PHE A 13 -12.03 7.81 5.21
C PHE A 13 -12.07 7.98 6.73
N ALA A 14 -13.27 8.11 7.32
CA ALA A 14 -13.45 8.30 8.75
C ALA A 14 -12.89 7.13 9.58
N LEU A 15 -13.09 5.89 9.12
CA LEU A 15 -12.53 4.71 9.75
C LEU A 15 -11.00 4.69 9.67
N SER A 16 -10.42 4.92 8.48
CA SER A 16 -8.96 4.93 8.31
C SER A 16 -8.30 6.03 9.15
N PHE A 17 -8.92 7.21 9.21
CA PHE A 17 -8.50 8.32 10.06
C PHE A 17 -8.62 7.96 11.54
N GLY A 18 -9.75 7.37 11.95
CA GLY A 18 -9.99 6.94 13.33
C GLY A 18 -9.01 5.87 13.81
N VAL A 19 -8.75 4.83 13.01
CA VAL A 19 -7.76 3.79 13.30
C VAL A 19 -6.35 4.40 13.40
N SER A 20 -5.98 5.25 12.43
CA SER A 20 -4.67 5.93 12.44
C SER A 20 -4.52 6.85 13.66
N ALA A 21 -5.55 7.62 14.01
CA ALA A 21 -5.57 8.48 15.18
C ALA A 21 -5.47 7.68 16.49
N LEU A 22 -6.16 6.52 16.57
CA LEU A 22 -6.09 5.63 17.74
C LEU A 22 -4.68 5.06 17.91
N VAL A 23 -4.03 4.63 16.83
CA VAL A 23 -2.62 4.18 16.85
C VAL A 23 -1.71 5.32 17.33
N VAL A 24 -1.89 6.54 16.84
CA VAL A 24 -1.10 7.70 17.30
C VAL A 24 -1.36 8.03 18.78
N CYS A 25 -2.61 8.04 19.23
CA CYS A 25 -2.99 8.36 20.61
C CYS A 25 -2.51 7.29 21.61
N THR A 26 -2.52 6.02 21.20
CA THR A 26 -2.06 4.90 22.05
C THR A 26 -0.55 4.70 22.03
N LYS A 27 0.21 5.54 21.30
CA LYS A 27 1.68 5.54 21.21
C LYS A 27 2.37 5.21 22.52
N LYS A 28 1.94 5.84 23.62
CA LYS A 28 2.56 5.71 24.95
C LYS A 28 2.62 4.27 25.46
N TYR A 29 1.69 3.40 25.03
CA TYR A 29 1.56 2.02 25.52
C TYR A 29 2.36 1.01 24.69
N HIS A 30 2.66 1.29 23.42
CA HIS A 30 3.37 0.36 22.53
C HIS A 30 4.73 0.89 22.06
N ILE A 31 5.12 2.10 22.45
CA ILE A 31 6.44 2.66 22.12
C ILE A 31 7.58 1.81 22.67
N ALA A 32 7.42 1.14 23.81
CA ALA A 32 8.45 0.25 24.37
C ALA A 32 8.68 -1.02 23.54
N LEU A 33 7.63 -1.51 22.85
CA LEU A 33 7.70 -2.65 21.93
C LEU A 33 8.17 -2.25 20.52
N SER A 34 7.96 -0.98 20.14
CA SER A 34 8.17 -0.48 18.77
C SER A 34 9.39 0.44 18.63
N ALA A 35 9.95 0.91 19.74
CA ALA A 35 11.15 1.74 19.77
C ALA A 35 12.38 0.83 19.78
N ARG A 36 13.12 0.87 18.67
CA ARG A 36 14.42 0.22 18.58
C ARG A 36 15.36 0.83 19.63
N HIS A 37 15.82 0.04 20.59
CA HIS A 37 16.89 0.44 21.52
C HIS A 37 18.22 0.78 20.79
N PHE A 38 18.36 0.40 19.51
CA PHE A 38 19.55 0.59 18.67
C PHE A 38 19.51 1.79 17.71
N ASP A 39 18.48 2.65 17.76
CA ASP A 39 18.27 3.72 16.76
C ASP A 39 19.13 4.99 16.96
N ILE A 40 20.01 5.02 17.96
CA ILE A 40 20.85 6.17 18.32
C ILE A 40 22.16 6.29 17.49
N THR A 41 22.50 5.31 16.65
CA THR A 41 23.81 5.24 15.97
C THR A 41 23.76 5.21 14.43
N ALA A 42 22.57 5.32 13.82
CA ALA A 42 22.44 5.25 12.35
C ALA A 42 22.84 6.56 11.65
N VAL A 43 23.73 6.45 10.65
CA VAL A 43 24.37 7.56 9.89
C VAL A 43 23.39 8.43 9.09
N GLN A 44 22.17 7.95 8.83
CA GLN A 44 21.13 8.68 8.10
C GLN A 44 19.90 8.95 8.98
N ARG A 45 19.98 9.89 9.94
CA ARG A 45 18.77 10.44 10.57
C ARG A 45 18.89 11.92 10.96
N ALA A 46 17.81 12.66 10.71
CA ALA A 46 17.58 14.03 11.16
C ALA A 46 16.88 14.14 12.53
N HIS A 47 16.51 13.01 13.16
CA HIS A 47 15.76 12.98 14.43
C HIS A 47 16.60 12.58 15.62
N ARG A 48 16.46 13.31 16.73
CA ARG A 48 17.14 13.06 18.01
C ARG A 48 16.40 12.08 18.95
N PHE A 49 15.19 11.61 18.59
CA PHE A 49 14.35 10.78 19.47
C PHE A 49 13.76 9.56 18.76
N ALA A 50 13.51 8.48 19.51
CA ALA A 50 12.86 7.27 19.00
C ALA A 50 11.42 7.57 18.55
N THR A 51 11.15 7.42 17.26
CA THR A 51 9.82 7.51 16.69
C THR A 51 9.18 6.12 16.61
N PRO A 52 7.93 5.94 17.07
CA PRO A 52 7.21 4.69 16.90
C PRO A 52 6.99 4.47 15.40
N ARG A 53 7.38 3.30 14.90
CA ARG A 53 7.25 2.94 13.48
C ARG A 53 5.89 2.33 13.12
N VAL A 54 4.97 2.28 14.09
CA VAL A 54 3.65 1.60 14.00
C VAL A 54 2.63 2.33 13.10
N GLY A 55 3.00 3.44 12.45
CA GLY A 55 2.11 4.19 11.57
C GLY A 55 1.64 3.38 10.37
N GLY A 56 2.53 2.58 9.76
CA GLY A 56 2.21 1.70 8.64
C GLY A 56 1.22 0.60 9.01
N LEU A 57 1.32 0.07 10.24
CA LEU A 57 0.39 -0.92 10.77
C LEU A 57 -1.05 -0.42 10.82
N GLY A 58 -1.26 0.82 11.28
CA GLY A 58 -2.60 1.42 11.37
C GLY A 58 -3.27 1.54 9.99
N VAL A 59 -2.51 2.01 8.99
CA VAL A 59 -2.99 2.16 7.62
C VAL A 59 -3.27 0.79 6.99
N GLY A 60 -2.37 -0.17 7.13
CA GLY A 60 -2.56 -1.51 6.55
C GLY A 60 -3.72 -2.28 7.17
N LEU A 61 -3.91 -2.20 8.49
CA LEU A 61 -5.07 -2.81 9.16
C LEU A 61 -6.39 -2.15 8.72
N ALA A 62 -6.41 -0.82 8.55
CA ALA A 62 -7.59 -0.15 8.02
C ALA A 62 -7.93 -0.64 6.61
N ILE A 63 -6.92 -0.71 5.71
CA ILE A 63 -7.10 -1.24 4.34
C ILE A 63 -7.65 -2.67 4.38
N LEU A 64 -7.07 -3.56 5.19
CA LEU A 64 -7.55 -4.94 5.31
C LEU A 64 -8.99 -5.01 5.84
N LEU A 65 -9.35 -4.20 6.83
CA LEU A 65 -10.73 -4.16 7.34
C LEU A 65 -11.70 -3.68 6.25
N ILE A 66 -11.32 -2.65 5.49
CA ILE A 66 -12.14 -2.13 4.40
C ILE A 66 -12.38 -3.23 3.35
N LEU A 67 -11.30 -3.85 2.86
CA LEU A 67 -11.38 -4.89 1.82
C LEU A 67 -12.13 -6.14 2.26
N LEU A 68 -12.03 -6.55 3.52
CA LEU A 68 -12.61 -7.81 4.00
C LEU A 68 -14.00 -7.66 4.62
N VAL A 69 -14.35 -6.48 5.12
CA VAL A 69 -15.58 -6.26 5.91
C VAL A 69 -16.50 -5.24 5.26
N LEU A 70 -15.96 -4.10 4.81
CA LEU A 70 -16.77 -2.98 4.31
C LEU A 70 -17.07 -3.07 2.81
N LEU A 71 -16.19 -3.70 2.03
CA LEU A 71 -16.40 -4.02 0.62
C LEU A 71 -16.67 -5.52 0.46
N PRO A 72 -17.81 -6.05 0.97
CA PRO A 72 -18.10 -7.45 0.85
C PRO A 72 -18.25 -7.84 -0.63
N ASP A 73 -17.80 -9.04 -0.96
CA ASP A 73 -17.80 -9.65 -2.28
C ASP A 73 -19.22 -9.95 -2.79
N ARG A 74 -20.00 -8.89 -3.07
CA ARG A 74 -21.41 -8.97 -3.48
C ARG A 74 -21.60 -9.64 -4.85
N GLN A 75 -20.60 -9.57 -5.73
CA GLN A 75 -20.66 -10.10 -7.11
C GLN A 75 -19.54 -11.11 -7.43
N GLY A 76 -18.75 -11.52 -6.43
CA GLY A 76 -17.60 -12.43 -6.59
C GLY A 76 -16.42 -12.03 -5.70
N PRO A 77 -15.44 -12.92 -5.47
CA PRO A 77 -14.42 -12.79 -4.42
C PRO A 77 -13.31 -11.74 -4.70
N GLY A 78 -13.61 -10.65 -5.41
CA GLY A 78 -12.60 -9.71 -5.90
C GLY A 78 -11.82 -9.02 -4.78
N TRP A 79 -12.51 -8.47 -3.78
CA TRP A 79 -11.87 -7.67 -2.73
C TRP A 79 -11.15 -8.55 -1.71
N SER A 80 -11.71 -9.72 -1.38
CA SER A 80 -11.04 -10.66 -0.48
C SER A 80 -9.79 -11.29 -1.10
N LEU A 81 -9.83 -11.67 -2.39
CA LEU A 81 -8.64 -12.16 -3.10
C LEU A 81 -7.60 -11.06 -3.26
N PHE A 82 -8.01 -9.81 -3.47
CA PHE A 82 -7.10 -8.68 -3.47
C PHE A 82 -6.41 -8.52 -2.10
N ALA A 83 -7.17 -8.58 -1.00
CA ALA A 83 -6.60 -8.55 0.35
C ALA A 83 -5.59 -9.68 0.60
N VAL A 84 -5.88 -10.91 0.14
CA VAL A 84 -4.95 -12.05 0.21
C VAL A 84 -3.67 -11.76 -0.58
N SER A 85 -3.79 -11.15 -1.77
CA SER A 85 -2.62 -10.79 -2.59
C SER A 85 -1.69 -9.78 -1.92
N LEU A 86 -2.20 -8.92 -1.03
CA LEU A 86 -1.41 -7.94 -0.27
C LEU A 86 -0.65 -8.55 0.91
N ALA A 87 -0.90 -9.81 1.28
CA ALA A 87 -0.32 -10.40 2.49
C ALA A 87 1.22 -10.40 2.49
N PRO A 88 1.95 -10.80 1.43
CA PRO A 88 3.42 -10.79 1.45
C PRO A 88 4.03 -9.41 1.75
N ILE A 89 3.59 -8.36 1.05
CA ILE A 89 4.11 -7.00 1.26
C ILE A 89 3.73 -6.46 2.64
N PHE A 90 2.50 -6.73 3.10
CA PHE A 90 2.06 -6.31 4.43
C PHE A 90 2.86 -6.98 5.54
N LEU A 91 3.08 -8.31 5.44
CA LEU A 91 3.88 -9.05 6.41
C LEU A 91 5.35 -8.60 6.42
N ALA A 92 5.92 -8.27 5.26
CA ALA A 92 7.27 -7.72 5.17
C ALA A 92 7.37 -6.35 5.87
N GLY A 93 6.38 -5.47 5.66
CA GLY A 93 6.29 -4.19 6.36
C GLY A 93 6.13 -4.36 7.87
N LEU A 94 5.21 -5.24 8.30
CA LEU A 94 5.00 -5.56 9.71
C LEU A 94 6.28 -6.11 10.37
N ALA A 95 6.98 -7.02 9.70
CA ALA A 95 8.23 -7.58 10.23
C ALA A 95 9.30 -6.50 10.42
N GLU A 96 9.36 -5.50 9.55
CA GLU A 96 10.26 -4.37 9.71
C GLU A 96 9.85 -3.44 10.86
N ASP A 97 8.57 -3.13 10.98
CA ASP A 97 8.02 -2.31 12.07
C ASP A 97 8.25 -2.97 13.44
N LEU A 98 8.19 -4.30 13.50
CA LEU A 98 8.51 -5.10 14.69
C LEU A 98 10.03 -5.26 14.93
N GLY A 99 10.88 -4.73 14.06
CA GLY A 99 12.33 -4.69 14.26
C GLY A 99 13.11 -5.92 13.78
N TYR A 100 12.51 -6.82 12.99
CA TYR A 100 13.18 -8.01 12.44
C TYR A 100 14.22 -7.70 11.35
N GLY A 101 14.38 -6.43 10.95
CA GLY A 101 15.44 -6.00 10.04
C GLY A 101 15.30 -6.58 8.63
N VAL A 102 14.25 -6.18 7.91
CA VAL A 102 14.00 -6.64 6.55
C VAL A 102 14.87 -5.85 5.57
N SER A 103 15.75 -6.53 4.85
CA SER A 103 16.62 -5.88 3.85
C SER A 103 15.80 -5.29 2.69
N PRO A 104 16.25 -4.21 2.03
CA PRO A 104 15.56 -3.60 0.88
C PRO A 104 15.18 -4.60 -0.22
N LEU A 105 16.07 -5.55 -0.54
CA LEU A 105 15.80 -6.59 -1.55
C LEU A 105 14.62 -7.50 -1.15
N ARG A 106 14.53 -7.92 0.11
CA ARG A 106 13.41 -8.75 0.61
C ARG A 106 12.08 -8.01 0.52
N ARG A 107 12.07 -6.69 0.72
CA ARG A 107 10.86 -5.87 0.57
C ARG A 107 10.42 -5.77 -0.90
N LEU A 108 11.39 -5.56 -1.80
CA LEU A 108 11.13 -5.58 -3.23
C LEU A 108 10.55 -6.93 -3.67
N LEU A 109 11.15 -8.04 -3.22
CA LEU A 109 10.66 -9.39 -3.53
C LEU A 109 9.28 -9.67 -2.93
N ALA A 110 8.98 -9.17 -1.72
CA ALA A 110 7.64 -9.28 -1.14
C ALA A 110 6.60 -8.52 -1.96
N ALA A 111 6.92 -7.32 -2.43
CA ALA A 111 6.05 -6.55 -3.32
C ALA A 111 5.84 -7.23 -4.68
N ALA A 112 6.91 -7.79 -5.25
CA ALA A 112 6.83 -8.56 -6.50
C ALA A 112 5.98 -9.83 -6.34
N LEU A 113 6.13 -10.54 -5.22
CA LEU A 113 5.33 -11.71 -4.89
C LEU A 113 3.85 -11.34 -4.72
N SER A 114 3.55 -10.25 -4.00
CA SER A 114 2.18 -9.73 -3.88
C SER A 114 1.55 -9.42 -5.24
N SER A 115 2.30 -8.76 -6.13
CA SER A 115 1.83 -8.47 -7.49
C SER A 115 1.58 -9.75 -8.30
N ALA A 116 2.49 -10.73 -8.21
CA ALA A 116 2.32 -12.01 -8.89
C ALA A 116 1.08 -12.78 -8.38
N ILE A 117 0.83 -12.78 -7.07
CA ILE A 117 -0.37 -13.40 -6.49
C ILE A 117 -1.63 -12.67 -6.96
N CYS A 118 -1.62 -11.34 -7.01
CA CYS A 118 -2.74 -10.55 -7.53
C CYS A 118 -3.06 -10.94 -8.98
N ILE A 119 -2.05 -11.05 -9.84
CA ILE A 119 -2.20 -11.48 -11.24
C ILE A 119 -2.80 -12.89 -11.32
N VAL A 120 -2.33 -13.84 -10.50
CA VAL A 120 -2.83 -15.23 -10.52
C VAL A 120 -4.27 -15.33 -10.01
N LEU A 121 -4.63 -14.59 -8.96
CA LEU A 121 -5.94 -14.68 -8.33
C LEU A 121 -7.02 -13.88 -9.07
N LEU A 122 -6.66 -12.71 -9.61
CA LEU A 122 -7.61 -11.73 -10.16
C LEU A 122 -7.47 -11.55 -11.67
N GLY A 123 -6.37 -11.98 -12.27
CA GLY A 123 -6.10 -11.74 -13.69
C GLY A 123 -5.82 -10.28 -14.02
N PHE A 124 -5.45 -9.46 -13.02
CA PHE A 124 -5.20 -8.04 -13.20
C PHE A 124 -3.73 -7.78 -13.54
N TRP A 125 -3.48 -7.36 -14.78
CA TRP A 125 -2.21 -6.81 -15.23
C TRP A 125 -2.44 -5.64 -16.18
N ILE A 126 -1.41 -4.82 -16.40
CA ILE A 126 -1.46 -3.67 -17.30
C ILE A 126 -1.53 -4.22 -18.75
N PRO A 127 -2.64 -4.04 -19.50
CA PRO A 127 -2.81 -4.71 -20.78
C PRO A 127 -2.27 -3.89 -21.97
N ARG A 128 -1.97 -2.60 -21.77
CA ARG A 128 -1.45 -1.67 -22.79
C ARG A 128 -0.81 -0.46 -22.13
N ALA A 129 -0.01 0.29 -22.88
CA ALA A 129 0.64 1.52 -22.44
C ALA A 129 0.08 2.78 -23.14
N ASP A 130 -0.93 2.61 -24.00
CA ASP A 130 -1.55 3.67 -24.80
C ASP A 130 -0.53 4.46 -25.63
N THR A 131 0.49 3.75 -26.13
CA THR A 131 1.50 4.31 -27.04
C THR A 131 1.83 3.31 -28.16
N PRO A 132 1.91 3.76 -29.43
CA PRO A 132 2.05 2.87 -30.58
C PRO A 132 3.26 1.92 -30.51
N LEU A 133 4.36 2.36 -29.88
CA LEU A 133 5.58 1.56 -29.76
C LEU A 133 5.45 0.46 -28.71
N LEU A 134 4.88 0.77 -27.54
CA LEU A 134 4.82 -0.16 -26.42
C LEU A 134 3.66 -1.15 -26.56
N ASP A 135 2.54 -0.75 -27.16
CA ASP A 135 1.36 -1.60 -27.26
C ASP A 135 1.62 -2.93 -28.01
N GLY A 136 2.56 -2.93 -28.96
CA GLY A 136 3.03 -4.16 -29.62
C GLY A 136 3.73 -5.14 -28.66
N LEU A 137 4.45 -4.64 -27.65
CA LEU A 137 5.06 -5.47 -26.61
C LEU A 137 4.01 -5.95 -25.59
N PHE A 138 3.06 -5.09 -25.23
CA PHE A 138 1.98 -5.43 -24.29
C PHE A 138 1.00 -6.47 -24.85
N ALA A 139 0.89 -6.61 -26.17
CA ALA A 139 0.16 -7.72 -26.81
C ALA A 139 0.75 -9.10 -26.46
N PHE A 140 2.04 -9.17 -26.09
CA PHE A 140 2.65 -10.39 -25.56
C PHE A 140 2.45 -10.47 -24.05
N ALA A 141 1.45 -11.25 -23.62
CA ALA A 141 1.04 -11.33 -22.21
C ALA A 141 2.18 -11.54 -21.19
N PRO A 142 3.20 -12.40 -21.45
CA PRO A 142 4.32 -12.53 -20.52
C PRO A 142 5.10 -11.22 -20.30
N PHE A 143 5.26 -10.38 -21.33
CA PHE A 143 5.88 -9.07 -21.17
C PHE A 143 5.01 -8.15 -20.30
N ALA A 144 3.70 -8.09 -20.57
CA ALA A 144 2.77 -7.28 -19.79
C ALA A 144 2.74 -7.69 -18.30
N ILE A 145 2.78 -8.99 -18.02
CA ILE A 145 2.84 -9.54 -16.66
C ILE A 145 4.15 -9.14 -15.96
N VAL A 146 5.31 -9.36 -16.61
CA VAL A 146 6.61 -9.00 -16.04
C VAL A 146 6.70 -7.50 -15.80
N PHE A 147 6.22 -6.69 -16.75
CA PHE A 147 6.16 -5.25 -16.62
C PHE A 147 5.27 -4.82 -15.44
N THR A 148 4.11 -5.44 -15.27
CA THR A 148 3.19 -5.16 -14.15
C THR A 148 3.86 -5.44 -12.81
N ILE A 149 4.52 -6.61 -12.68
CA ILE A 149 5.26 -6.98 -11.45
C ILE A 149 6.38 -5.98 -11.18
N PHE A 150 7.13 -5.60 -12.22
CA PHE A 150 8.20 -4.62 -12.12
C PHE A 150 7.67 -3.24 -11.69
N ALA A 151 6.59 -2.75 -12.31
CA ALA A 151 5.99 -1.46 -12.00
C ALA A 151 5.45 -1.44 -10.57
N ALA A 152 4.70 -2.47 -10.16
CA ALA A 152 4.14 -2.56 -8.81
C ALA A 152 5.23 -2.62 -7.75
N SER A 153 6.21 -3.52 -7.90
CA SER A 153 7.32 -3.65 -6.95
C SER A 153 8.23 -2.41 -6.94
N GLY A 154 8.47 -1.80 -8.10
CA GLY A 154 9.24 -0.57 -8.25
C GLY A 154 8.59 0.62 -7.54
N ILE A 155 7.27 0.80 -7.67
CA ILE A 155 6.53 1.86 -6.96
C ILE A 155 6.61 1.63 -5.46
N CYS A 156 6.35 0.41 -4.97
CA CYS A 156 6.47 0.10 -3.55
C CYS A 156 7.87 0.38 -3.00
N HIS A 157 8.91 0.02 -3.75
CA HIS A 157 10.29 0.27 -3.37
C HIS A 157 10.65 1.76 -3.40
N ALA A 158 10.17 2.51 -4.41
CA ALA A 158 10.36 3.95 -4.50
C ALA A 158 9.73 4.69 -3.30
N PHE A 159 8.48 4.36 -2.95
CA PHE A 159 7.81 4.90 -1.77
C PHE A 159 8.60 4.60 -0.49
N ASN A 160 9.16 3.40 -0.38
CA ASN A 160 10.00 3.08 0.75
C ASN A 160 11.27 3.93 0.82
N LEU A 161 11.96 4.17 -0.30
CA LEU A 161 13.19 4.98 -0.31
C LEU A 161 12.95 6.43 0.14
N ILE A 162 11.79 7.00 -0.17
CA ILE A 162 11.42 8.39 0.21
C ILE A 162 10.82 8.50 1.62
N ASP A 163 10.45 7.39 2.26
CA ASP A 163 9.87 7.34 3.61
C ASP A 163 10.89 7.58 4.75
N GLY A 164 12.13 7.91 4.40
CA GLY A 164 13.17 8.33 5.35
C GLY A 164 13.10 9.80 5.80
N VAL A 165 12.23 10.61 5.16
CA VAL A 165 12.11 12.06 5.40
C VAL A 165 10.75 12.39 5.99
N ASN A 166 10.71 13.30 6.97
CA ASN A 166 9.52 13.72 7.71
C ASN A 166 8.27 13.95 6.85
N GLY A 167 7.37 12.97 6.80
CA GLY A 167 6.07 13.10 6.16
C GLY A 167 6.09 13.23 4.64
N LEU A 168 7.24 13.09 3.99
CA LEU A 168 7.37 13.22 2.53
C LEU A 168 6.60 12.12 1.80
N ALA A 169 6.79 10.86 2.22
CA ALA A 169 6.08 9.72 1.64
C ALA A 169 4.56 9.84 1.81
N ALA A 170 4.09 10.33 2.98
CA ALA A 170 2.67 10.57 3.22
C ALA A 170 2.12 11.68 2.31
N GLY A 171 2.84 12.80 2.16
CA GLY A 171 2.44 13.89 1.26
C GLY A 171 2.39 13.47 -0.21
N ILE A 172 3.42 12.73 -0.68
CA ILE A 172 3.44 12.17 -2.04
C ILE A 172 2.30 11.17 -2.21
N GLY A 173 2.02 10.33 -1.22
CA GLY A 173 0.92 9.38 -1.24
C GLY A 173 -0.45 10.07 -1.42
N VAL A 174 -0.68 11.18 -0.70
CA VAL A 174 -1.91 11.99 -0.87
C VAL A 174 -2.00 12.58 -2.27
N ILE A 175 -0.90 13.14 -2.81
CA ILE A 175 -0.88 13.69 -4.17
C ILE A 175 -1.20 12.61 -5.21
N VAL A 176 -0.60 11.43 -5.08
CA VAL A 176 -0.85 10.29 -5.97
C VAL A 176 -2.31 9.82 -5.86
N ALA A 177 -2.85 9.68 -4.65
CA ALA A 177 -4.24 9.26 -4.45
C ALA A 177 -5.24 10.24 -5.06
N VAL A 178 -5.02 11.56 -4.88
CA VAL A 178 -5.87 12.60 -5.49
C VAL A 178 -5.76 12.57 -7.02
N GLY A 179 -4.55 12.38 -7.56
CA GLY A 179 -4.33 12.25 -8.99
C GLY A 179 -5.08 11.04 -9.58
N LEU A 180 -4.98 9.87 -8.94
CA LEU A 180 -5.70 8.66 -9.34
C LEU A 180 -7.22 8.86 -9.27
N ALA A 181 -7.73 9.45 -8.19
CA ALA A 181 -9.16 9.76 -8.07
C ALA A 181 -9.65 10.71 -9.16
N ALA A 182 -8.86 11.71 -9.53
CA ALA A 182 -9.20 12.63 -10.61
C ALA A 182 -9.21 11.96 -11.99
N ILE A 183 -8.29 11.01 -12.24
CA ILE A 183 -8.25 10.21 -13.46
C ILE A 183 -9.47 9.28 -13.53
N ALA A 184 -9.74 8.56 -12.44
CA ALA A 184 -10.90 7.66 -12.31
C ALA A 184 -12.22 8.41 -12.56
N ALA A 185 -12.40 9.60 -11.96
CA ALA A 185 -13.56 10.45 -12.20
C ALA A 185 -13.69 10.91 -13.66
N LYS A 186 -12.56 11.15 -14.36
CA LYS A 186 -12.58 11.49 -15.80
C LYS A 186 -12.85 10.27 -16.70
N ALA A 187 -12.41 9.09 -16.29
CA ALA A 187 -12.66 7.84 -17.00
C ALA A 187 -14.11 7.33 -16.81
N GLY A 188 -14.83 7.87 -15.83
CA GLY A 188 -16.16 7.38 -15.45
C GLY A 188 -16.12 6.14 -14.56
N GLU A 189 -14.94 5.75 -14.09
CA GLU A 189 -14.69 4.63 -13.18
C GLU A 189 -14.73 5.13 -11.74
N THR A 190 -15.92 5.48 -11.25
CA THR A 190 -16.10 5.93 -9.85
C THR A 190 -16.38 4.79 -8.87
N GLU A 191 -16.36 3.54 -9.36
CA GLU A 191 -16.60 2.30 -8.64
C GLU A 191 -15.29 1.63 -8.18
#